data_AF-A0A8H7TQF8-F1
#
_entry.id   AF-A0A8H7TQF8-F1
#
_cell.length_a   1.000
_cell.length_b   1.000
_cell.length_c   1.000
_cell.angle_alpha   90.00
_cell.angle_beta   90.00
_cell.angle_gamma   90.00
#
_symmetry.space_group_name_H-M   'P 1'
#
loop_
_entity.id
_entity.type
_entity.pdbx_description
1 polymer ?
#
loop_
_entity_poly.entity_id
_entity_poly.type
_entity_poly.pdbx_seq_one_letter_code
_entity_poly.pdbx_strand_id
1 'polypeptide(L)'
;MAPQKIIIDTDPGIDDVLAISLALSNPEALEVLLLATTHGNIDVNACTKNLVLLMNVLQQEKEARERSNLPELAFQKPVIAIGADKPIIKTHGHGEFEEDDELEGYHGVDGLNGFHSRNPGLVAEDFLLDFTSENGPEGNTKAYIPSRLPAYDEILRQLRDNEPKSITIVVLGPCTNLALALAKDPETFHRVSKIIIMGGAVRHAGNMTPAAEFNIYGDPDAAERIFNLSSPLTTQRDMAESQ
;
A
#
# COMPACT_ATOMS: atom_id res chain seq x y z
N MET A 1 -6.09 -20.32 16.14
CA MET A 1 -4.68 -20.03 15.76
C MET A 1 -4.46 -18.54 15.98
N ALA A 2 -3.22 -18.08 16.16
CA ALA A 2 -2.95 -16.64 16.18
C ALA A 2 -3.33 -16.01 14.81
N PRO A 3 -3.77 -14.75 14.77
CA PRO A 3 -4.09 -14.08 13.51
C PRO A 3 -2.84 -14.00 12.62
N GLN A 4 -3.03 -14.10 11.31
CA GLN A 4 -1.95 -13.97 10.35
C GLN A 4 -1.55 -12.50 10.23
N LYS A 5 -0.28 -12.21 10.48
CA LYS A 5 0.29 -10.87 10.30
C LYS A 5 0.41 -10.53 8.83
N ILE A 6 -0.14 -9.38 8.45
CA ILE A 6 -0.07 -8.87 7.09
C ILE A 6 0.41 -7.43 7.01
N ILE A 7 1.08 -7.13 5.91
CA ILE A 7 1.33 -5.79 5.40
C ILE A 7 0.51 -5.64 4.12
N ILE A 8 -0.15 -4.50 3.94
CA ILE A 8 -0.84 -4.16 2.69
C ILE A 8 -0.10 -2.99 2.06
N ASP A 9 0.43 -3.20 0.85
CA ASP A 9 1.05 -2.17 0.00
C ASP A 9 0.04 -1.79 -1.09
N THR A 10 -0.37 -0.52 -1.17
CA THR A 10 -1.60 -0.11 -1.86
C THR A 10 -1.52 1.32 -2.39
N ASP A 11 -2.30 1.64 -3.40
CA ASP A 11 -2.51 2.96 -4.00
C ASP A 11 -4.01 3.33 -3.92
N PRO A 12 -4.55 3.62 -2.71
CA PRO A 12 -5.96 3.40 -2.40
C PRO A 12 -6.96 4.04 -3.36
N GLY A 13 -7.50 3.21 -4.26
CA GLY A 13 -8.70 3.43 -5.02
C GLY A 13 -9.94 2.84 -4.32
N ILE A 14 -11.04 2.83 -5.05
CA ILE A 14 -12.35 2.33 -4.56
C ILE A 14 -12.25 0.87 -4.07
N ASP A 15 -11.62 -0.01 -4.84
CA ASP A 15 -11.48 -1.43 -4.52
C ASP A 15 -10.42 -1.71 -3.46
N ASP A 16 -9.32 -0.97 -3.41
CA ASP A 16 -8.37 -1.02 -2.29
C ASP A 16 -9.05 -0.71 -0.96
N VAL A 17 -9.84 0.37 -0.90
CA VAL A 17 -10.57 0.76 0.31
C VAL A 17 -11.50 -0.36 0.77
N LEU A 18 -12.15 -1.07 -0.16
CA LEU A 18 -12.98 -2.23 0.16
C LEU A 18 -12.14 -3.42 0.65
N ALA A 19 -11.01 -3.71 0.01
CA ALA A 19 -10.11 -4.79 0.41
C ALA A 19 -9.52 -4.57 1.81
N ILE A 20 -9.09 -3.32 2.10
CA ILE A 20 -8.57 -2.92 3.41
C ILE A 20 -9.68 -2.99 4.46
N SER A 21 -10.88 -2.50 4.15
CA SER A 21 -12.03 -2.61 5.06
C SER A 21 -12.35 -4.06 5.39
N LEU A 22 -12.30 -4.95 4.40
CA LEU A 22 -12.50 -6.39 4.60
C LEU A 22 -11.42 -6.98 5.50
N ALA A 23 -10.15 -6.65 5.27
CA ALA A 23 -9.04 -7.13 6.10
C ALA A 23 -9.16 -6.66 7.56
N LEU A 24 -9.46 -5.38 7.78
CA LEU A 24 -9.62 -4.80 9.12
C LEU A 24 -10.84 -5.34 9.87
N SER A 25 -11.90 -5.72 9.14
CA SER A 25 -13.14 -6.27 9.73
C SER A 25 -12.98 -7.68 10.31
N ASN A 26 -11.83 -8.34 10.10
CA ASN A 26 -11.59 -9.71 10.56
C ASN A 26 -10.32 -9.83 11.44
N PRO A 27 -10.29 -9.16 12.61
CA PRO A 27 -9.12 -9.14 13.49
C PRO A 27 -8.78 -10.50 14.12
N GLU A 28 -9.72 -11.45 14.13
CA GLU A 28 -9.45 -12.82 14.60
C GLU A 28 -8.61 -13.62 13.59
N ALA A 29 -8.72 -13.29 12.30
CA ALA A 29 -7.98 -13.96 11.23
C ALA A 29 -6.74 -13.19 10.80
N LEU A 30 -6.79 -11.86 10.78
CA LEU A 30 -5.74 -11.00 10.23
C LEU A 30 -5.31 -9.93 11.24
N GLU A 31 -3.99 -9.80 11.40
CA GLU A 31 -3.37 -8.68 12.10
C GLU A 31 -2.73 -7.76 11.05
N VAL A 32 -3.37 -6.63 10.76
CA VAL A 32 -2.86 -5.64 9.80
C VAL A 32 -1.81 -4.76 10.49
N LEU A 33 -0.54 -5.06 10.25
CA LEU A 33 0.58 -4.35 10.87
C LEU A 33 0.82 -2.99 10.22
N LEU A 34 0.79 -2.96 8.90
CA LEU A 34 1.18 -1.81 8.08
C LEU A 34 0.26 -1.69 6.87
N LEU A 35 -0.18 -0.46 6.62
CA LEU A 35 -0.77 0.00 5.37
C LEU A 35 0.25 0.96 4.73
N ALA A 36 0.96 0.48 3.72
CA ALA A 36 1.98 1.19 2.98
C ALA A 36 1.36 1.80 1.71
N THR A 37 1.42 3.12 1.55
CA THR A 37 0.92 3.74 0.33
C THR A 37 1.99 3.85 -0.75
N THR A 38 1.58 3.73 -2.01
CA THR A 38 2.42 3.98 -3.19
C THR A 38 1.66 4.79 -4.23
N HIS A 39 2.35 5.22 -5.28
CA HIS A 39 1.75 5.84 -6.47
C HIS A 39 0.98 4.79 -7.27
N GLY A 40 0.02 5.23 -8.08
CA GLY A 40 -0.71 4.33 -8.99
C GLY A 40 -1.98 4.99 -9.50
N ASN A 41 -3.13 4.64 -8.92
CA ASN A 41 -4.44 5.26 -9.22
C ASN A 41 -4.40 6.79 -9.20
N ILE A 42 -3.71 7.35 -8.20
CA ILE A 42 -3.45 8.77 -8.01
C ILE A 42 -2.05 8.94 -7.39
N ASP A 43 -1.63 10.19 -7.14
CA ASP A 43 -0.36 10.45 -6.46
C ASP A 43 -0.35 9.90 -5.03
N VAL A 44 0.84 9.57 -4.51
CA VAL A 44 0.98 8.89 -3.23
C VAL A 44 0.41 9.69 -2.04
N ASN A 45 0.40 11.03 -2.10
CA ASN A 45 -0.16 11.84 -1.03
C ASN A 45 -1.69 11.80 -1.05
N ALA A 46 -2.31 11.87 -2.23
CA ALA A 46 -3.74 11.68 -2.38
C ALA A 46 -4.18 10.25 -2.00
N CYS A 47 -3.41 9.23 -2.40
CA CYS A 47 -3.55 7.85 -1.93
C CYS A 47 -3.54 7.77 -0.39
N THR A 48 -2.59 8.46 0.25
CA THR A 48 -2.50 8.53 1.72
C THR A 48 -3.70 9.26 2.32
N LYS A 49 -4.20 10.32 1.67
CA LYS A 49 -5.41 11.04 2.09
C LYS A 49 -6.63 10.12 2.09
N ASN A 50 -6.77 9.24 1.10
CA ASN A 50 -7.84 8.23 1.02
C ASN A 50 -7.78 7.23 2.17
N LEU A 51 -6.57 6.80 2.53
CA LEU A 51 -6.37 5.88 3.64
C LEU A 51 -6.68 6.54 4.99
N VAL A 52 -6.23 7.78 5.20
CA VAL A 52 -6.54 8.59 6.39
C VAL A 52 -8.06 8.80 6.51
N LEU A 53 -8.73 9.10 5.40
CA LEU A 53 -10.18 9.20 5.34
C LEU A 53 -10.84 7.90 5.81
N LEU A 54 -10.46 6.75 5.25
CA LEU A 54 -11.00 5.45 5.63
C LEU A 54 -10.85 5.22 7.14
N MET A 55 -9.64 5.40 7.67
CA MET A 55 -9.38 5.18 9.09
C MET A 55 -10.18 6.13 9.99
N ASN A 56 -10.32 7.40 9.61
CA ASN A 56 -11.14 8.36 10.35
C ASN A 56 -12.62 7.98 10.35
N VAL A 57 -13.16 7.51 9.22
CA VAL A 57 -14.55 7.03 9.12
C VAL A 57 -14.76 5.79 10.00
N LEU A 58 -13.86 4.81 9.94
CA LEU A 58 -13.94 3.61 10.77
C LEU A 58 -13.86 3.95 12.27
N GLN A 59 -13.00 4.90 12.64
CA GLN A 59 -12.90 5.37 14.02
C GLN A 59 -14.17 6.10 14.49
N GLN A 60 -14.76 6.95 13.65
CA GLN A 60 -16.03 7.62 13.96
C GLN A 60 -17.18 6.62 14.11
N GLU A 61 -17.24 5.61 13.24
CA GLU A 61 -18.24 4.53 13.32
C GLU A 61 -18.08 3.70 14.60
N LYS A 62 -16.83 3.39 14.98
CA LYS A 62 -16.54 2.72 16.25
C LYS A 62 -17.07 3.54 17.44
N GLU A 63 -16.73 4.82 17.52
CA GLU A 63 -17.20 5.73 18.58
C GLU A 63 -18.73 5.93 18.55
N ALA A 64 -19.37 5.87 17.37
CA ALA A 64 -20.83 5.94 17.24
C ALA A 64 -21.51 4.68 17.79
N ARG A 65 -21.00 3.49 17.45
CA ARG A 65 -21.53 2.21 17.94
C ARG A 65 -21.44 2.09 19.46
N GLU A 66 -20.32 2.50 20.04
CA GLU A 66 -20.12 2.55 21.48
C GLU A 66 -21.17 3.44 22.17
N ARG A 67 -21.40 4.65 21.65
CA ARG A 67 -22.43 5.57 22.17
C ARG A 67 -23.85 5.05 22.00
N SER A 68 -24.11 4.26 20.97
CA SER A 68 -25.43 3.69 20.66
C SER A 68 -25.65 2.28 21.21
N ASN A 69 -24.70 1.72 21.97
CA ASN A 69 -24.75 0.35 22.50
C ASN A 69 -25.01 -0.71 21.40
N LEU A 70 -24.39 -0.52 20.23
CA LEU A 70 -24.40 -1.47 19.11
C LEU A 70 -23.17 -2.40 19.20
N PRO A 71 -23.16 -3.55 18.48
CA PRO A 71 -22.00 -4.42 18.43
C PRO A 71 -20.74 -3.67 18.01
N GLU A 72 -19.65 -3.86 18.77
CA GLU A 72 -18.37 -3.18 18.56
C GLU A 72 -17.83 -3.43 17.15
N LEU A 73 -17.33 -2.37 16.51
CA LEU A 73 -16.48 -2.49 15.34
C LEU A 73 -15.04 -2.66 15.80
N ALA A 74 -14.60 -3.90 15.91
CA ALA A 74 -13.25 -4.23 16.34
C ALA A 74 -12.29 -4.22 15.14
N PHE A 75 -11.28 -3.35 15.18
CA PHE A 75 -10.10 -3.43 14.34
C PHE A 75 -8.88 -2.95 15.13
N GLN A 76 -7.71 -3.51 14.82
CA GLN A 76 -6.44 -3.05 15.37
C GLN A 76 -5.95 -1.84 14.59
N LYS A 77 -5.40 -0.87 15.32
CA LYS A 77 -4.82 0.34 14.75
C LYS A 77 -3.56 0.01 13.94
N PRO A 78 -3.57 0.13 12.60
CA PRO A 78 -2.42 -0.17 11.79
C PRO A 78 -1.42 0.98 11.80
N VAL A 79 -0.16 0.68 11.47
CA VAL A 79 0.80 1.70 11.04
C VAL A 79 0.44 2.14 9.62
N ILE A 80 0.55 3.44 9.32
CA ILE A 80 0.48 3.95 7.95
C ILE A 80 1.83 4.57 7.59
N ALA A 81 2.36 4.27 6.41
CA ALA A 81 3.60 4.86 5.91
C ALA A 81 3.45 5.32 4.47
N ILE A 82 4.00 6.49 4.15
CA ILE A 82 4.00 7.07 2.81
C ILE A 82 5.19 6.51 2.04
N GLY A 83 4.95 5.92 0.88
CA GLY A 83 5.98 5.25 0.06
C GLY A 83 6.42 6.05 -1.16
N ALA A 84 6.77 5.31 -2.21
CA ALA A 84 7.26 5.87 -3.46
C ALA A 84 6.19 6.73 -4.16
N ASP A 85 6.61 7.90 -4.63
CA ASP A 85 5.80 8.86 -5.37
C ASP A 85 5.80 8.63 -6.89
N LYS A 86 6.67 7.72 -7.38
CA LYS A 86 6.85 7.43 -8.80
C LYS A 86 7.52 6.05 -9.02
N PRO A 87 7.48 5.51 -10.25
CA PRO A 87 8.15 4.25 -10.61
C PRO A 87 9.68 4.30 -10.44
N ILE A 88 10.32 3.14 -10.27
CA ILE A 88 11.79 3.01 -10.09
C ILE A 88 12.55 3.54 -11.30
N ILE A 89 12.10 3.23 -12.51
CA ILE A 89 12.69 3.76 -13.74
C ILE A 89 11.61 4.52 -14.50
N LYS A 90 11.97 5.71 -15.01
CA LYS A 90 11.18 6.40 -16.04
C LYS A 90 11.35 5.69 -17.39
N THR A 91 10.91 4.44 -17.50
CA THR A 91 10.85 3.73 -18.77
C THR A 91 9.52 4.09 -19.43
N HIS A 92 9.60 4.52 -20.69
CA HIS A 92 8.57 5.08 -21.56
C HIS A 92 8.42 6.60 -21.47
N GLY A 93 9.02 7.28 -22.45
CA GLY A 93 8.60 8.62 -22.89
C GLY A 93 7.22 8.58 -23.55
N HIS A 94 6.21 8.12 -22.82
CA HIS A 94 4.92 8.78 -22.92
C HIS A 94 5.12 10.13 -22.26
N GLY A 95 4.57 11.18 -22.88
CA GLY A 95 4.80 12.55 -22.44
C GLY A 95 4.62 12.69 -20.94
N GLU A 96 5.13 13.80 -20.42
CA GLU A 96 4.32 14.54 -19.44
C GLU A 96 2.86 14.25 -19.80
N PHE A 97 2.12 13.52 -18.94
CA PHE A 97 0.67 13.58 -19.03
C PHE A 97 0.44 15.09 -19.06
N GLU A 98 -0.01 15.61 -20.20
CA GLU A 98 -0.28 17.04 -20.29
C GLU A 98 -1.13 17.33 -19.07
N GLU A 99 -0.81 18.39 -18.31
CA GLU A 99 -1.55 18.79 -17.10
C GLU A 99 -3.07 18.94 -17.37
N ASP A 100 -3.49 18.86 -18.64
CA ASP A 100 -4.83 19.02 -19.18
C ASP A 100 -5.50 17.74 -19.71
N ASP A 101 -4.85 16.57 -19.74
CA ASP A 101 -5.59 15.31 -19.95
C ASP A 101 -6.23 14.93 -18.61
N GLU A 102 -7.45 15.44 -18.39
CA GLU A 102 -8.42 14.97 -17.39
C GLU A 102 -8.72 13.48 -17.66
N LEU A 103 -7.75 12.61 -17.42
CA LEU A 103 -8.01 11.25 -17.01
C LEU A 103 -8.64 11.39 -15.62
N GLU A 104 -9.95 11.64 -15.59
CA GLU A 104 -10.78 11.06 -14.55
C GLU A 104 -10.46 9.57 -14.59
N GLY A 105 -9.46 9.14 -13.81
CA GLY A 105 -9.07 7.75 -13.70
C GLY A 105 -10.32 6.94 -13.35
N TYR A 106 -10.28 5.62 -13.51
CA TYR A 106 -11.45 4.77 -13.18
C TYR A 106 -11.97 4.96 -11.74
N HIS A 107 -11.15 5.55 -10.88
CA HIS A 107 -11.44 5.88 -9.50
C HIS A 107 -11.81 7.36 -9.25
N GLY A 108 -11.92 8.17 -10.31
CA GLY A 108 -12.24 9.60 -10.28
C GLY A 108 -11.12 10.49 -9.76
N VAL A 109 -11.39 11.80 -9.68
CA VAL A 109 -10.38 12.86 -9.45
C VAL A 109 -9.56 12.75 -8.17
N ASP A 110 -10.08 12.05 -7.17
CA ASP A 110 -9.43 11.85 -5.86
C ASP A 110 -9.23 10.37 -5.52
N GLY A 111 -9.40 9.46 -6.49
CA GLY A 111 -9.39 8.01 -6.27
C GLY A 111 -10.61 7.44 -5.56
N LEU A 112 -11.58 8.27 -5.16
CA LEU A 112 -12.84 7.89 -4.54
C LEU A 112 -14.04 8.62 -5.18
N ASN A 113 -13.92 8.93 -6.46
CA ASN A 113 -14.94 9.58 -7.28
C ASN A 113 -15.43 10.93 -6.72
N GLY A 114 -14.52 11.77 -6.22
CA GLY A 114 -14.82 13.09 -5.66
C GLY A 114 -15.43 13.05 -4.26
N PHE A 115 -15.14 12.01 -3.48
CA PHE A 115 -15.68 11.85 -2.13
C PHE A 115 -15.21 12.94 -1.18
N HIS A 116 -13.94 13.36 -1.26
CA HIS A 116 -13.38 14.41 -0.39
C HIS A 116 -14.14 15.73 -0.57
N SER A 117 -14.42 16.12 -1.82
CA SER A 117 -15.16 17.35 -2.13
C SER A 117 -16.62 17.31 -1.65
N ARG A 118 -17.25 16.12 -1.66
CA ARG A 118 -18.62 15.94 -1.16
C ARG A 118 -18.71 15.86 0.37
N ASN A 119 -17.63 15.49 1.04
CA ASN A 119 -17.59 15.28 2.49
C ASN A 119 -16.40 16.03 3.13
N PRO A 120 -16.39 17.36 3.06
CA PRO A 120 -15.29 18.16 3.61
C PRO A 120 -15.19 17.97 5.13
N GLY A 121 -13.96 18.00 5.66
CA GLY A 121 -13.68 17.96 7.09
C GLY A 121 -13.53 16.56 7.72
N LEU A 122 -13.65 15.49 6.93
CA LEU A 122 -13.32 14.13 7.40
C LEU A 122 -11.81 13.86 7.45
N VAL A 123 -11.03 14.64 6.72
CA VAL A 123 -9.57 14.67 6.76
C VAL A 123 -9.12 16.11 6.94
N ALA A 124 -8.13 16.33 7.81
CA ALA A 124 -7.54 17.65 7.99
C ALA A 124 -6.79 18.07 6.71
N GLU A 125 -6.82 19.36 6.36
CA GLU A 125 -6.10 19.86 5.17
C GLU A 125 -4.58 19.65 5.30
N ASP A 126 -4.06 19.70 6.52
CA ASP A 126 -2.66 19.53 6.88
C ASP A 126 -2.34 18.12 7.39
N PHE A 127 -3.13 17.10 7.01
CA PHE A 127 -2.93 15.71 7.47
C PHE A 127 -1.51 15.15 7.26
N LEU A 128 -0.77 15.65 6.27
CA LEU A 128 0.62 15.25 6.02
C LEU A 128 1.56 15.62 7.18
N LEU A 129 1.19 16.56 8.05
CA LEU A 129 1.95 16.89 9.26
C LEU A 129 2.03 15.71 10.24
N ASP A 130 1.07 14.78 10.21
CA ASP A 130 1.12 13.55 11.00
C ASP A 130 2.35 12.69 10.66
N PHE A 131 2.77 12.72 9.40
CA PHE A 131 3.85 11.90 8.86
C PHE A 131 5.21 12.63 8.81
N THR A 132 5.21 13.96 8.90
CA THR A 132 6.40 14.79 8.64
C THR A 132 6.85 15.63 9.85
N SER A 133 5.95 16.04 10.73
CA SER A 133 6.29 16.96 11.82
C SER A 133 6.92 16.23 13.00
N GLU A 134 8.06 16.72 13.49
CA GLU A 134 8.65 16.29 14.77
C GLU A 134 7.70 16.56 15.95
N ASN A 135 6.89 17.63 15.84
CA ASN A 135 5.91 18.11 16.83
C ASN A 135 4.45 17.84 16.43
N GLY A 136 4.20 17.01 15.39
CA GLY A 136 2.85 16.58 15.03
C GLY A 136 2.19 15.81 16.18
N PRO A 137 0.88 15.50 16.12
CA PRO A 137 0.26 14.64 17.13
C PRO A 137 1.12 13.38 17.30
N GLU A 138 1.57 13.09 18.53
CA GLU A 138 2.65 12.14 18.85
C GLU A 138 2.47 10.76 18.17
N GLY A 139 2.87 10.58 16.90
CA GLY A 139 2.92 9.28 16.20
C GLY A 139 1.67 8.39 16.28
N ASN A 140 0.54 8.88 16.80
CA ASN A 140 -0.50 8.05 17.38
C ASN A 140 -1.80 8.84 17.38
N THR A 141 -2.42 8.97 16.19
CA THR A 141 -3.76 9.55 16.08
C THR A 141 -4.79 8.67 16.80
N LYS A 142 -6.09 8.98 16.77
CA LYS A 142 -7.07 8.01 17.27
C LYS A 142 -7.19 6.79 16.35
N ALA A 143 -7.01 6.97 15.04
CA ALA A 143 -7.41 6.01 14.01
C ALA A 143 -6.26 5.18 13.42
N TYR A 144 -5.04 5.74 13.34
CA TYR A 144 -3.83 5.06 12.79
C TYR A 144 -2.53 5.55 13.43
N ILE A 145 -1.45 4.78 13.32
CA ILE A 145 -0.11 5.17 13.78
C ILE A 145 0.69 5.68 12.57
N PRO A 146 0.87 7.00 12.38
CA PRO A 146 1.70 7.50 11.28
C PRO A 146 3.16 7.13 11.48
N SER A 147 3.77 6.50 10.47
CA SER A 147 5.22 6.31 10.40
C SER A 147 5.88 7.51 9.73
N ARG A 148 7.02 7.92 10.30
CA ARG A 148 7.93 8.90 9.71
C ARG A 148 8.95 8.26 8.77
N LEU A 149 8.97 6.93 8.69
CA LEU A 149 9.80 6.21 7.73
C LEU A 149 9.06 6.13 6.39
N PRO A 150 9.79 6.22 5.26
CA PRO A 150 9.24 5.83 3.98
C PRO A 150 8.69 4.40 4.03
N ALA A 151 7.63 4.11 3.29
CA ALA A 151 6.95 2.81 3.37
C ALA A 151 7.89 1.61 3.14
N TYR A 152 8.83 1.69 2.20
CA TYR A 152 9.81 0.63 1.97
C TYR A 152 10.76 0.39 3.16
N ASP A 153 11.06 1.43 3.95
CA ASP A 153 11.85 1.30 5.19
C ASP A 153 11.00 0.76 6.34
N GLU A 154 9.74 1.18 6.41
CA GLU A 154 8.79 0.67 7.39
C GLU A 154 8.51 -0.82 7.17
N ILE A 155 8.40 -1.27 5.91
CA ILE A 155 8.31 -2.70 5.55
C ILE A 155 9.51 -3.47 6.13
N LEU A 156 10.73 -2.99 5.89
CA LEU A 156 11.95 -3.63 6.39
C LEU A 156 12.00 -3.64 7.93
N ARG A 157 11.56 -2.56 8.58
CA ARG A 157 11.47 -2.48 10.04
C ARG A 157 10.51 -3.54 10.59
N GLN A 158 9.30 -3.63 10.04
CA GLN A 158 8.30 -4.62 10.45
C GLN A 158 8.81 -6.06 10.27
N LEU A 159 9.50 -6.34 9.15
CA LEU A 159 10.11 -7.66 8.90
C LEU A 159 11.24 -7.99 9.89
N ARG A 160 12.01 -6.99 10.33
CA ARG A 160 13.11 -7.16 11.29
C ARG A 160 12.59 -7.40 12.71
N ASP A 161 11.56 -6.66 13.11
CA ASP A 161 10.98 -6.68 14.46
C ASP A 161 10.06 -7.90 14.71
N ASN A 162 9.73 -8.66 13.68
CA ASN A 162 8.91 -9.86 13.76
C ASN A 162 9.69 -11.12 13.38
N GLU A 163 9.20 -12.28 13.82
CA GLU A 163 9.81 -13.58 13.51
C GLU A 163 9.97 -13.78 12.00
N PRO A 164 11.09 -14.35 11.52
CA PRO A 164 11.26 -14.69 10.11
C PRO A 164 10.10 -15.57 9.61
N LYS A 165 9.68 -15.35 8.36
CA LYS A 165 8.62 -16.10 7.68
C LYS A 165 7.24 -16.03 8.38
N SER A 166 7.00 -15.00 9.19
CA SER A 166 5.72 -14.79 9.88
C SER A 166 4.79 -13.77 9.21
N ILE A 167 5.30 -12.89 8.36
CA ILE A 167 4.53 -11.80 7.73
C ILE A 167 4.24 -12.12 6.26
N THR A 168 2.99 -11.96 5.85
CA THR A 168 2.58 -11.96 4.43
C THR A 168 2.42 -10.52 3.94
N ILE A 169 2.96 -10.21 2.76
CA ILE A 169 2.74 -8.92 2.11
C ILE A 169 1.66 -9.09 1.03
N VAL A 170 0.60 -8.28 1.10
CA VAL A 170 -0.45 -8.17 0.10
C VAL A 170 -0.21 -6.89 -0.70
N VAL A 171 -0.03 -7.00 -2.01
CA VAL A 171 0.28 -5.89 -2.91
C VAL A 171 -0.95 -5.64 -3.76
N LEU A 172 -1.52 -4.45 -3.61
CA LEU A 172 -2.72 -3.99 -4.30
C LEU A 172 -2.42 -2.90 -5.35
N GLY A 173 -1.24 -2.30 -5.30
CA GLY A 173 -0.74 -1.31 -6.27
C GLY A 173 0.55 -1.73 -6.99
N PRO A 174 1.23 -0.78 -7.66
CA PRO A 174 2.55 -1.01 -8.26
C PRO A 174 3.58 -1.53 -7.23
N CYS A 175 4.41 -2.50 -7.64
CA CYS A 175 5.38 -3.18 -6.75
C CYS A 175 6.59 -2.32 -6.29
N THR A 176 6.52 -0.99 -6.47
CA THR A 176 7.61 -0.04 -6.29
C THR A 176 8.23 -0.10 -4.90
N ASN A 177 7.39 -0.02 -3.84
CA ASN A 177 7.85 -0.05 -2.46
C ASN A 177 8.58 -1.38 -2.14
N LEU A 178 8.05 -2.50 -2.61
CA LEU A 178 8.68 -3.80 -2.40
C LEU A 178 10.03 -3.89 -3.11
N ALA A 179 10.12 -3.42 -4.36
CA ALA A 179 11.37 -3.47 -5.11
C ALA A 179 12.43 -2.54 -4.51
N LEU A 180 12.04 -1.38 -3.96
CA LEU A 180 12.92 -0.51 -3.19
C LEU A 180 13.39 -1.16 -1.88
N ALA A 181 12.48 -1.78 -1.13
CA ALA A 181 12.80 -2.50 0.10
C ALA A 181 13.78 -3.66 -0.16
N LEU A 182 13.50 -4.47 -1.19
CA LEU A 182 14.37 -5.55 -1.63
C LEU A 182 15.76 -5.05 -2.02
N ALA A 183 15.84 -3.97 -2.81
CA ALA A 183 17.12 -3.42 -3.25
C ALA A 183 17.95 -2.86 -2.07
N LYS A 184 17.29 -2.31 -1.05
CA LYS A 184 17.94 -1.69 0.11
C LYS A 184 18.48 -2.70 1.11
N ASP A 185 17.71 -3.73 1.45
CA ASP A 185 18.10 -4.77 2.41
C ASP A 185 17.53 -6.13 1.99
N PRO A 186 18.19 -6.83 1.05
CA PRO A 186 17.73 -8.12 0.57
C PRO A 186 17.59 -9.15 1.70
N GLU A 187 18.54 -9.21 2.63
CA GLU A 187 18.53 -10.20 3.72
C GLU A 187 17.26 -10.07 4.58
N THR A 188 16.92 -8.84 4.97
CA THR A 188 15.71 -8.58 5.75
C THR A 188 14.45 -8.80 4.91
N PHE A 189 14.45 -8.39 3.64
CA PHE A 189 13.31 -8.63 2.74
C PHE A 189 13.03 -10.13 2.56
N HIS A 190 14.05 -10.98 2.51
CA HIS A 190 13.88 -12.44 2.44
C HIS A 190 13.23 -13.05 3.70
N ARG A 191 13.01 -12.28 4.77
CA ARG A 191 12.22 -12.72 5.93
C ARG A 191 10.72 -12.78 5.65
N VAL A 192 10.24 -12.24 4.54
CA VAL A 192 8.82 -12.36 4.12
C VAL A 192 8.40 -13.83 4.01
N SER A 193 7.21 -14.14 4.52
CA SER A 193 6.59 -15.47 4.42
C SER A 193 6.06 -15.73 3.02
N LYS A 194 5.18 -14.83 2.55
CA LYS A 194 4.52 -14.90 1.26
C LYS A 194 4.28 -13.49 0.73
N ILE A 195 4.35 -13.34 -0.59
CA ILE A 195 3.89 -12.14 -1.30
C ILE A 195 2.65 -12.55 -2.11
N ILE A 196 1.56 -11.80 -1.97
CA ILE A 196 0.32 -11.98 -2.72
C ILE A 196 0.10 -10.71 -3.52
N ILE A 197 0.07 -10.81 -4.85
CA ILE A 197 0.02 -9.66 -5.74
C ILE A 197 -1.32 -9.65 -6.48
N MET A 198 -2.05 -8.54 -6.39
CA MET A 198 -3.11 -8.19 -7.33
C MET A 198 -2.42 -7.51 -8.52
N GLY A 199 -2.27 -8.26 -9.61
CA GLY A 199 -1.70 -7.71 -10.83
C GLY A 199 -1.28 -8.77 -11.85
N GLY A 200 -1.12 -8.33 -13.09
CA GLY A 200 -0.72 -9.15 -14.23
C GLY A 200 -1.88 -9.85 -14.97
N ALA A 201 -1.62 -10.20 -16.22
CA ALA A 201 -2.56 -10.91 -17.09
C ALA A 201 -1.81 -12.01 -17.87
N VAL A 202 -1.99 -13.28 -17.48
CA VAL A 202 -1.19 -14.40 -18.04
C VAL A 202 -1.82 -15.03 -19.28
N ARG A 203 -3.13 -15.31 -19.23
CA ARG A 203 -3.87 -16.02 -20.29
C ARG A 203 -4.98 -15.17 -20.92
N HIS A 204 -4.98 -13.88 -20.63
CA HIS A 204 -6.00 -12.92 -21.03
C HIS A 204 -5.32 -11.60 -21.40
N ALA A 205 -6.06 -10.73 -22.09
CA ALA A 205 -5.59 -9.39 -22.38
C ALA A 205 -5.43 -8.57 -21.09
N GLY A 206 -4.51 -7.62 -21.11
CA GLY A 206 -4.39 -6.60 -20.07
C GLY A 206 -5.55 -5.60 -20.08
N ASN A 207 -5.65 -4.80 -19.02
CA ASN A 207 -6.65 -3.74 -18.86
C ASN A 207 -6.10 -2.32 -19.12
N MET A 208 -4.77 -2.16 -19.24
CA MET A 208 -4.14 -0.89 -19.68
C MET A 208 -3.71 -0.92 -21.13
N THR A 209 -3.04 -2.00 -21.52
CA THR A 209 -2.77 -2.32 -22.92
C THR A 209 -3.23 -3.74 -23.18
N PRO A 210 -3.32 -4.19 -24.45
CA PRO A 210 -3.65 -5.59 -24.73
C PRO A 210 -2.74 -6.60 -24.03
N ALA A 211 -1.52 -6.21 -23.62
CA ALA A 211 -0.54 -7.08 -22.98
C ALA A 211 -0.23 -6.75 -21.50
N ALA A 212 -0.67 -5.59 -20.99
CA ALA A 212 -0.27 -5.11 -19.67
C ALA A 212 -1.48 -4.81 -18.78
N GLU A 213 -1.41 -5.34 -17.56
CA GLU A 213 -2.33 -5.03 -16.47
C GLU A 213 -1.84 -3.77 -15.74
N PHE A 214 -2.77 -2.98 -15.20
CA PHE A 214 -2.57 -1.68 -14.57
C PHE A 214 -1.41 -1.62 -13.57
N ASN A 215 -1.41 -2.45 -12.53
CA ASN A 215 -0.38 -2.38 -11.49
C ASN A 215 1.01 -2.74 -12.02
N ILE A 216 1.07 -3.72 -12.93
CA ILE A 216 2.33 -4.12 -13.58
C ILE A 216 2.79 -3.07 -14.59
N TYR A 217 1.86 -2.41 -15.27
CA TYR A 217 2.14 -1.30 -16.18
C TYR A 217 2.64 -0.06 -15.42
N GLY A 218 2.15 0.16 -14.20
CA GLY A 218 2.53 1.27 -13.34
C GLY A 218 4.01 1.26 -12.93
N ASP A 219 4.62 0.08 -12.77
CA ASP A 219 6.07 -0.05 -12.61
C ASP A 219 6.56 -1.44 -13.06
N PRO A 220 6.81 -1.64 -14.37
CA PRO A 220 7.19 -2.94 -14.91
C PRO A 220 8.57 -3.39 -14.41
N ASP A 221 9.49 -2.45 -14.17
CA ASP A 221 10.84 -2.72 -13.66
C ASP A 221 10.79 -3.21 -12.20
N ALA A 222 9.92 -2.62 -11.37
CA ALA A 222 9.67 -3.12 -10.02
C ALA A 222 9.02 -4.50 -10.04
N ALA A 223 8.00 -4.71 -10.89
CA ALA A 223 7.34 -6.00 -11.03
C ALA A 223 8.31 -7.12 -11.45
N GLU A 224 9.19 -6.85 -12.43
CA GLU A 224 10.23 -7.79 -12.86
C GLU A 224 11.12 -8.22 -11.69
N ARG A 225 11.59 -7.26 -10.88
CA ARG A 225 12.45 -7.54 -9.71
C ARG A 225 11.77 -8.47 -8.72
N ILE A 226 10.49 -8.22 -8.43
CA ILE A 226 9.73 -9.04 -7.47
C ILE A 226 9.40 -10.42 -8.02
N PHE A 227 8.99 -10.54 -9.28
CA PHE A 227 8.71 -11.84 -9.89
C PHE A 227 9.94 -12.73 -9.98
N ASN A 228 11.12 -12.14 -10.23
CA ASN A 228 12.38 -12.88 -10.29
C ASN A 228 12.78 -13.54 -8.95
N LEU A 229 12.25 -13.11 -7.80
CA LEU A 229 12.48 -13.81 -6.53
C LEU A 229 11.97 -15.26 -6.52
N SER A 230 10.94 -15.53 -7.32
CA SER A 230 10.35 -16.86 -7.47
C SER A 230 10.90 -17.65 -8.67
N SER A 231 11.80 -17.03 -9.45
CA SER A 231 12.32 -17.64 -10.67
C SER A 231 13.36 -18.72 -10.35
N PRO A 232 13.22 -19.94 -10.89
CA PRO A 232 14.26 -20.97 -10.78
C PRO A 232 15.58 -20.58 -11.48
N LEU A 233 15.58 -19.51 -12.28
CA LEU A 233 16.78 -18.97 -12.94
C LEU A 233 17.63 -18.08 -12.02
N THR A 234 17.05 -17.51 -10.96
CA THR A 234 17.78 -16.65 -10.00
C THR A 234 18.83 -17.48 -9.25
N THR A 235 18.52 -18.74 -8.93
CA THR A 235 19.46 -19.69 -8.33
C THR A 235 20.63 -20.05 -9.26
N GLN A 236 20.49 -19.87 -10.59
CA GLN A 236 21.56 -20.17 -11.56
C GLN A 236 22.50 -18.98 -11.80
N ARG A 237 22.05 -17.74 -11.67
CA ARG A 237 22.92 -16.55 -11.83
C ARG A 237 23.88 -16.39 -10.65
N ASP A 238 23.43 -16.61 -9.42
CA ASP A 238 24.31 -16.50 -8.23
C ASP A 238 25.42 -17.57 -8.21
N MET A 239 25.20 -18.71 -8.86
CA MET A 239 26.19 -19.80 -9.02
C MET A 239 27.19 -19.56 -10.16
N ALA A 240 26.92 -18.60 -11.06
CA ALA A 240 27.77 -18.26 -12.18
C ALA A 240 28.70 -17.06 -11.88
N GLU A 241 28.32 -16.19 -10.94
CA GLU A 241 29.14 -15.05 -10.50
C GLU A 241 30.08 -15.39 -9.32
N SER A 242 30.03 -16.63 -8.83
CA SER A 242 30.88 -17.18 -7.77
C SER A 242 31.94 -18.18 -8.26
N GLN A 243 32.21 -18.22 -9.57
CA GLN A 243 33.27 -19.05 -10.20
C GLN A 243 34.29 -18.21 -10.95
#